data_AF-N2AP16-F1
#
_entry.id   AF-N2AP16-F1
#
_cell.length_a   1.000
_cell.length_b   1.000
_cell.length_c   1.000
_cell.angle_alpha   90.00
_cell.angle_beta   90.00
_cell.angle_gamma   90.00
#
_symmetry.space_group_name_H-M   'P 1'
#
loop_
_entity.id
_entity.type
_entity.pdbx_description
1 polymer ?
#
loop_
_entity_poly.entity_id
_entity_poly.type
_entity_poly.pdbx_seq_one_letter_code
_entity_poly.pdbx_strand_id
1 'polypeptide(L)'
;MLDSIHGYEFIGVQRDKLQIISLHLSQIEECIGLIDRKLEYYRQKYTGIIRHLTTMVGITPASALYILGEIGTDMSVWRDDASLACRAGLSPANNASAGKKKSTRIGNGGHYLKPLLVQCALAAVKNTKKDPYFRRKYETLKKRRGHKKAIIAIARKMLVAIYHMIRDDADFLPVDHREIIQNTKTTKGLNLKNVIAFLKDQGADDDTIRLVEVQCSGKVPETADACGKASADKEAKEKQSASECADAFQPIQESVNGSPVLISGS
;
A
#
# COMPACT_ATOMS: atom_id res chain seq x y z
N MET A 1 -20.76 0.24 -39.00
CA MET A 1 -19.54 -0.59 -38.88
C MET A 1 -19.51 -1.68 -39.94
N LEU A 2 -20.47 -2.60 -39.98
CA LEU A 2 -20.53 -3.63 -41.04
C LEU A 2 -20.61 -3.00 -42.45
N ASP A 3 -21.34 -1.90 -42.60
CA ASP A 3 -21.43 -1.14 -43.86
C ASP A 3 -20.12 -0.45 -44.27
N SER A 4 -19.12 -0.39 -43.40
CA SER A 4 -17.83 0.26 -43.69
C SER A 4 -16.81 -0.68 -44.33
N ILE A 5 -17.15 -1.96 -44.53
CA ILE A 5 -16.26 -3.01 -45.08
C ILE A 5 -16.72 -3.44 -46.50
N HIS A 6 -17.29 -2.50 -47.27
CA HIS A 6 -17.86 -2.68 -48.61
C HIS A 6 -16.82 -2.93 -49.74
N GLY A 7 -15.84 -3.81 -49.49
CA GLY A 7 -14.80 -4.18 -50.46
C GLY A 7 -14.33 -5.64 -50.40
N TYR A 8 -14.71 -6.39 -49.37
CA TYR A 8 -14.46 -7.83 -49.27
C TYR A 8 -15.78 -8.56 -49.07
N GLU A 9 -16.12 -9.48 -49.99
CA GLU A 9 -17.25 -10.40 -49.80
C GLU A 9 -16.93 -11.41 -48.69
N PHE A 10 -17.36 -11.11 -47.47
CA PHE A 10 -17.46 -12.13 -46.44
C PHE A 10 -18.43 -13.23 -46.90
N ILE A 11 -17.99 -14.48 -46.79
CA ILE A 11 -18.82 -15.67 -47.02
C ILE A 11 -20.06 -15.55 -46.12
N GLY A 12 -21.26 -15.87 -46.61
CA GLY A 12 -22.52 -15.64 -45.87
C GLY A 12 -22.49 -16.10 -44.40
N VAL A 13 -21.95 -17.30 -44.16
CA VAL A 13 -21.75 -17.89 -42.81
C VAL A 13 -20.89 -17.02 -41.88
N GLN A 14 -19.95 -16.23 -42.41
CA GLN A 14 -19.13 -15.28 -41.64
C GLN A 14 -19.95 -14.02 -41.29
N ARG A 15 -20.75 -13.51 -42.24
CA ARG A 15 -21.65 -12.37 -42.03
C ARG A 15 -22.69 -12.69 -40.94
N ASP A 16 -23.32 -13.87 -41.01
CA ASP A 16 -24.32 -14.32 -40.03
C ASP A 16 -23.72 -14.39 -38.61
N LYS A 17 -22.52 -14.97 -38.49
CA LYS A 17 -21.78 -15.03 -37.21
C LYS A 17 -21.49 -13.64 -36.64
N LEU A 18 -21.03 -12.71 -37.49
CA LEU A 18 -20.76 -11.33 -37.07
C LEU A 18 -22.03 -10.59 -36.65
N GLN A 19 -23.16 -10.85 -37.32
CA GLN A 19 -24.46 -10.27 -36.97
C GLN A 19 -24.95 -10.73 -35.59
N ILE A 20 -24.83 -12.03 -35.28
CA ILE A 20 -25.15 -12.56 -33.94
C ILE A 20 -24.22 -11.97 -32.86
N ILE A 21 -22.91 -11.86 -33.15
CA ILE A 21 -21.95 -11.22 -32.21
C ILE A 21 -22.30 -9.75 -31.98
N SER A 22 -22.65 -9.00 -33.02
CA SER A 22 -23.06 -7.59 -32.88
C SER A 22 -24.36 -7.44 -32.09
N LEU A 23 -25.33 -8.34 -32.27
CA LEU A 23 -26.57 -8.36 -31.48
C LEU A 23 -26.27 -8.59 -29.99
N HIS A 24 -25.45 -9.59 -29.67
CA HIS A 24 -25.04 -9.87 -28.29
C HIS A 24 -24.24 -8.70 -27.68
N LEU A 25 -23.38 -8.02 -28.46
CA LEU A 25 -22.64 -6.85 -28.00
C LEU A 25 -23.59 -5.72 -27.60
N SER A 26 -24.53 -5.35 -28.47
CA SER A 26 -25.52 -4.30 -28.16
C SER A 26 -26.42 -4.65 -26.98
N GLN A 27 -26.79 -5.93 -26.80
CA GLN A 27 -27.50 -6.39 -25.61
C GLN A 27 -26.68 -6.24 -24.33
N ILE A 28 -25.37 -6.52 -24.37
CA ILE A 28 -24.46 -6.34 -23.23
C ILE A 28 -24.30 -4.85 -22.90
N GLU A 29 -24.15 -3.99 -23.92
CA GLU A 29 -24.09 -2.54 -23.77
C GLU A 29 -25.37 -1.97 -23.13
N GLU A 30 -26.55 -2.43 -23.55
CA GLU A 30 -27.82 -2.08 -22.92
C GLU A 30 -27.89 -2.56 -21.46
N CYS A 31 -27.49 -3.80 -21.18
CA CYS A 31 -27.44 -4.35 -19.82
C CYS A 31 -26.53 -3.53 -18.90
N ILE A 32 -25.36 -3.11 -19.38
CA ILE A 32 -24.45 -2.21 -18.64
C ILE A 32 -25.15 -0.88 -18.34
N GLY A 33 -25.75 -0.25 -19.35
CA GLY A 33 -26.49 1.01 -19.17
C GLY A 33 -27.68 0.92 -18.21
N LEU A 34 -28.35 -0.23 -18.13
CA LEU A 34 -29.41 -0.50 -17.14
C LEU A 34 -28.86 -0.69 -15.72
N ILE A 35 -27.68 -1.29 -15.57
CA ILE A 35 -26.99 -1.44 -14.29
C ILE A 35 -26.49 -0.07 -13.80
N ASP A 36 -25.89 0.75 -14.65
CA ASP A 36 -25.37 2.08 -14.28
C ASP A 36 -26.48 3.01 -13.76
N ARG A 37 -27.66 3.01 -14.42
CA ARG A 37 -28.84 3.75 -13.92
C ARG A 37 -29.26 3.30 -12.51
N LYS A 38 -29.20 1.99 -12.22
CA LYS A 38 -29.48 1.45 -10.88
C LYS A 38 -28.40 1.78 -9.87
N LEU A 39 -27.12 1.77 -10.27
CA LEU A 39 -26.01 2.18 -9.41
C LEU A 39 -26.13 3.64 -8.98
N GLU A 40 -26.57 4.52 -9.88
CA GLU A 40 -26.79 5.94 -9.54
C GLU A 40 -27.98 6.14 -8.58
N TYR A 41 -29.09 5.42 -8.78
CA TYR A 41 -30.18 5.38 -7.80
C TYR A 41 -29.69 4.92 -6.41
N TYR A 42 -28.86 3.87 -6.33
CA TYR A 42 -28.31 3.41 -5.06
C TYR A 42 -27.27 4.35 -4.45
N ARG A 43 -26.48 5.06 -5.28
CA ARG A 43 -25.59 6.13 -4.82
C ARG A 43 -26.38 7.19 -4.08
N GLN A 44 -27.46 7.67 -4.69
CA GLN A 44 -28.33 8.70 -4.11
C GLN A 44 -28.99 8.19 -2.82
N LYS A 45 -29.61 7.00 -2.87
CA LYS A 45 -30.29 6.37 -1.72
C LYS A 45 -29.37 6.20 -0.50
N TYR A 46 -28.10 5.87 -0.69
CA TYR A 46 -27.15 5.60 0.39
C TYR A 46 -26.07 6.69 0.55
N THR A 47 -26.36 7.93 0.12
CA THR A 47 -25.42 9.06 0.17
C THR A 47 -24.85 9.31 1.58
N GLY A 48 -25.67 9.17 2.64
CA GLY A 48 -25.22 9.31 4.03
C GLY A 48 -24.10 8.31 4.39
N ILE A 49 -24.39 7.01 4.24
CA ILE A 49 -23.42 5.93 4.49
C ILE A 49 -22.17 6.10 3.61
N ILE A 50 -22.34 6.42 2.32
CA ILE A 50 -21.21 6.64 1.39
C ILE A 50 -20.33 7.81 1.85
N ARG A 51 -20.92 8.90 2.36
CA ARG A 51 -20.19 10.03 2.95
C ARG A 51 -19.37 9.58 4.15
N HIS A 52 -19.98 8.85 5.09
CA HIS A 52 -19.29 8.30 6.27
C HIS A 52 -18.12 7.41 5.84
N LEU A 53 -18.33 6.43 4.96
CA LEU A 53 -17.27 5.55 4.43
C LEU A 53 -16.14 6.31 3.71
N THR A 54 -16.45 7.41 3.03
CA THR A 54 -15.45 8.23 2.31
C THR A 54 -14.55 9.05 3.25
N THR A 55 -14.88 9.19 4.54
CA THR A 55 -13.95 9.77 5.54
C THR A 55 -12.70 8.91 5.76
N MET A 56 -12.79 7.59 5.51
CA MET A 56 -11.65 6.69 5.63
C MET A 56 -10.69 6.85 4.44
N VAL A 57 -9.44 7.24 4.73
CA VAL A 57 -8.41 7.40 3.70
C VAL A 57 -8.21 6.11 2.92
N GLY A 58 -8.31 6.19 1.59
CA GLY A 58 -8.18 5.06 0.66
C GLY A 58 -9.52 4.54 0.10
N ILE A 59 -10.66 4.97 0.66
CA ILE A 59 -11.99 4.69 0.11
C ILE A 59 -12.42 5.85 -0.80
N THR A 60 -12.99 5.53 -1.96
CA THR A 60 -13.66 6.50 -2.85
C THR A 60 -15.18 6.28 -2.81
N PRO A 61 -16.02 7.25 -3.23
CA PRO A 61 -17.47 7.05 -3.29
C PRO A 61 -17.90 5.85 -4.14
N ALA A 62 -17.16 5.53 -5.21
CA ALA A 62 -17.38 4.33 -6.00
C ALA A 62 -16.98 3.05 -5.23
N SER A 63 -15.80 3.04 -4.59
CA SER A 63 -15.38 1.93 -3.74
C SER A 63 -16.34 1.66 -2.58
N ALA A 64 -16.87 2.72 -1.96
CA ALA A 64 -17.89 2.64 -0.90
C ALA A 64 -19.18 1.98 -1.41
N LEU A 65 -19.67 2.37 -2.59
CA LEU A 65 -20.85 1.77 -3.22
C LEU A 65 -20.64 0.27 -3.54
N TYR A 66 -19.48 -0.10 -4.09
CA TYR A 66 -19.15 -1.51 -4.35
C TYR A 66 -19.03 -2.34 -3.06
N ILE A 67 -18.41 -1.79 -2.01
CA ILE A 67 -18.35 -2.43 -0.70
C ILE A 67 -19.77 -2.64 -0.15
N LEU A 68 -20.64 -1.62 -0.23
CA LEU A 68 -22.02 -1.69 0.22
C LEU A 68 -22.85 -2.71 -0.57
N GLY A 69 -22.60 -2.87 -1.87
CA GLY A 69 -23.22 -3.91 -2.70
C GLY A 69 -22.83 -5.33 -2.29
N GLU A 70 -21.61 -5.54 -1.82
CA GLU A 70 -21.12 -6.85 -1.38
C GLU A 70 -21.54 -7.22 0.06
N ILE A 71 -21.63 -6.24 0.97
CA ILE A 71 -21.89 -6.47 2.41
C ILE A 71 -23.32 -6.13 2.87
N GLY A 72 -24.05 -5.33 2.10
CA GLY A 72 -25.38 -4.80 2.47
C GLY A 72 -25.32 -3.60 3.42
N THR A 73 -26.47 -2.96 3.63
CA THR A 73 -26.64 -1.88 4.62
C THR A 73 -26.98 -2.40 6.01
N ASP A 74 -27.63 -3.56 6.09
CA ASP A 74 -28.08 -4.14 7.35
C ASP A 74 -26.95 -4.95 8.02
N MET A 75 -26.40 -4.40 9.10
CA MET A 75 -25.34 -5.06 9.85
C MET A 75 -25.84 -6.16 10.80
N SER A 76 -27.16 -6.27 11.05
CA SER A 76 -27.74 -7.30 11.92
C SER A 76 -27.68 -8.72 11.32
N VAL A 77 -27.53 -8.81 9.99
CA VAL A 77 -27.30 -10.07 9.25
C VAL A 77 -25.99 -10.77 9.68
N TRP A 78 -25.05 -10.02 10.27
CA TRP A 78 -23.77 -10.53 10.73
C TRP A 78 -23.78 -10.74 12.24
N ARG A 79 -23.28 -11.90 12.69
CA ARG A 79 -23.10 -12.18 14.12
C ARG A 79 -22.08 -11.24 14.76
N ASP A 80 -20.97 -11.01 14.06
CA ASP A 80 -19.83 -10.20 14.50
C ASP A 80 -19.06 -9.62 13.30
N ASP A 81 -18.25 -8.58 13.53
CA ASP A 81 -17.26 -8.04 12.57
C ASP A 81 -16.32 -9.14 12.04
N ALA A 82 -15.95 -10.08 12.92
CA ALA A 82 -15.09 -11.22 12.62
C ALA A 82 -15.74 -12.19 11.62
N SER A 83 -17.07 -12.31 11.64
CA SER A 83 -17.84 -13.13 10.69
C SER A 83 -17.83 -12.51 9.29
N LEU A 84 -18.02 -11.19 9.20
CA LEU A 84 -17.88 -10.44 7.94
C LEU A 84 -16.45 -10.55 7.38
N ALA A 85 -15.42 -10.35 8.21
CA ALA A 85 -14.02 -10.50 7.81
C ALA A 85 -13.65 -11.94 7.39
N CYS A 86 -14.38 -12.94 7.88
CA CYS A 86 -14.26 -14.33 7.45
C CYS A 86 -14.84 -14.54 6.03
N ARG A 87 -16.09 -14.12 5.78
CA ARG A 87 -16.74 -14.23 4.46
C ARG A 87 -15.98 -13.44 3.38
N ALA A 88 -15.42 -12.29 3.73
CA ALA A 88 -14.54 -11.49 2.86
C ALA A 88 -13.16 -12.13 2.56
N GLY A 89 -12.84 -13.31 3.12
CA GLY A 89 -11.57 -14.01 2.88
C GLY A 89 -10.33 -13.28 3.42
N LEU A 90 -10.51 -12.35 4.37
CA LEU A 90 -9.46 -11.56 5.02
C LEU A 90 -9.04 -12.15 6.39
N SER A 91 -9.77 -13.14 6.88
CA SER A 91 -9.37 -13.95 8.04
C SER A 91 -8.38 -15.06 7.65
N PRO A 92 -7.35 -15.36 8.48
CA PRO A 92 -6.61 -16.61 8.36
C PRO A 92 -7.56 -17.80 8.58
N ALA A 93 -7.42 -18.87 7.80
CA ALA A 93 -8.24 -20.06 7.94
C ALA A 93 -7.89 -20.81 9.23
N ASN A 94 -8.91 -21.17 10.01
CA ASN A 94 -8.75 -21.99 11.22
C ASN A 94 -8.81 -23.49 10.87
N ASN A 95 -7.83 -23.95 10.10
CA ASN A 95 -7.74 -25.36 9.70
C ASN A 95 -7.17 -26.21 10.85
N ALA A 96 -7.97 -26.49 11.87
CA ALA A 96 -7.63 -27.41 12.95
C ALA A 96 -8.44 -28.70 12.84
N SER A 97 -7.78 -29.86 12.96
CA SER A 97 -8.46 -31.17 13.04
C SER A 97 -7.66 -32.09 13.94
N ALA A 98 -8.32 -32.80 14.86
CA ALA A 98 -7.69 -33.70 15.84
C ALA A 98 -6.49 -33.03 16.57
N GLY A 99 -6.72 -31.83 17.12
CA GLY A 99 -5.73 -31.05 17.87
C GLY A 99 -4.58 -30.42 17.06
N LYS A 100 -4.34 -30.85 15.82
CA LYS A 100 -3.23 -30.36 14.98
C LYS A 100 -3.66 -29.11 14.19
N LYS A 101 -2.89 -28.03 14.34
CA LYS A 101 -3.02 -26.79 13.53
C LYS A 101 -2.40 -27.02 12.15
N LYS A 102 -3.20 -26.96 11.09
CA LYS A 102 -2.75 -27.01 9.68
C LYS A 102 -2.45 -25.59 9.18
N SER A 103 -2.37 -25.42 7.85
CA SER A 103 -2.03 -24.16 7.19
C SER A 103 -2.92 -22.97 7.61
N THR A 104 -2.27 -21.88 8.02
CA THR A 104 -2.86 -20.59 8.39
C THR A 104 -3.00 -19.62 7.19
N ARG A 105 -3.10 -20.16 5.97
CA ARG A 105 -3.39 -19.37 4.76
C ARG A 105 -4.75 -18.68 4.90
N ILE A 106 -4.90 -17.50 4.31
CA ILE A 106 -6.18 -16.80 4.25
C ILE A 106 -7.18 -17.56 3.38
N GLY A 107 -8.47 -17.48 3.71
CA GLY A 107 -9.54 -18.13 2.95
C GLY A 107 -9.69 -17.57 1.52
N ASN A 108 -10.32 -18.36 0.64
CA ASN A 108 -10.59 -17.98 -0.75
C ASN A 108 -11.87 -17.13 -0.93
N GLY A 109 -12.56 -16.76 0.15
CA GLY A 109 -13.78 -15.93 0.10
C GLY A 109 -13.56 -14.50 -0.39
N GLY A 110 -14.67 -13.82 -0.70
CA GLY A 110 -14.71 -12.41 -1.09
C GLY A 110 -14.11 -12.11 -2.46
N HIS A 111 -14.50 -12.84 -3.52
CA HIS A 111 -13.89 -12.72 -4.85
C HIS A 111 -13.83 -11.27 -5.39
N TYR A 112 -14.85 -10.44 -5.15
CA TYR A 112 -14.87 -9.03 -5.56
C TYR A 112 -14.47 -8.09 -4.40
N LEU A 113 -15.03 -8.30 -3.20
CA LEU A 113 -14.74 -7.47 -2.02
C LEU A 113 -13.26 -7.46 -1.59
N LYS A 114 -12.55 -8.60 -1.69
CA LYS A 114 -11.16 -8.74 -1.24
C LYS A 114 -10.15 -7.97 -2.11
N PRO A 115 -10.12 -8.10 -3.45
CA PRO A 115 -9.21 -7.28 -4.27
C PRO A 115 -9.52 -5.78 -4.14
N LEU A 116 -10.80 -5.41 -4.05
CA LEU A 116 -11.21 -4.01 -3.83
C LEU A 116 -10.66 -3.46 -2.51
N LEU A 117 -10.83 -4.16 -1.39
CA LEU A 117 -10.28 -3.74 -0.09
C LEU A 117 -8.75 -3.74 -0.07
N VAL A 118 -8.08 -4.61 -0.85
CA VAL A 118 -6.63 -4.58 -1.02
C VAL A 118 -6.19 -3.33 -1.80
N GLN A 119 -6.91 -2.92 -2.84
CA GLN A 119 -6.66 -1.66 -3.56
C GLN A 119 -6.86 -0.44 -2.63
N CYS A 120 -7.97 -0.41 -1.87
CA CYS A 120 -8.22 0.64 -0.87
C CYS A 120 -7.11 0.71 0.19
N ALA A 121 -6.66 -0.43 0.71
CA ALA A 121 -5.56 -0.51 1.67
C ALA A 121 -4.21 -0.04 1.09
N LEU A 122 -3.91 -0.36 -0.17
CA LEU A 122 -2.72 0.14 -0.86
C LEU A 122 -2.78 1.66 -1.06
N ALA A 123 -3.93 2.20 -1.45
CA ALA A 123 -4.16 3.64 -1.56
C ALA A 123 -4.01 4.35 -0.20
N ALA A 124 -4.58 3.79 0.86
CA ALA A 124 -4.46 4.28 2.24
C ALA A 124 -2.99 4.33 2.71
N VAL A 125 -2.22 3.27 2.44
CA VAL A 125 -0.79 3.17 2.79
C VAL A 125 0.11 4.06 1.93
N LYS A 126 -0.33 4.45 0.72
CA LYS A 126 0.40 5.41 -0.13
C LYS A 126 0.12 6.87 0.29
N ASN A 127 -1.08 7.17 0.80
CA ASN A 127 -1.54 8.53 1.06
C ASN A 127 -1.20 9.06 2.47
N THR A 128 0.10 9.15 2.78
CA THR A 128 0.60 9.66 4.07
C THR A 128 0.23 11.12 4.36
N LYS A 129 -0.14 11.91 3.33
CA LYS A 129 -0.45 13.35 3.48
C LYS A 129 -1.81 13.63 4.13
N LYS A 130 -2.82 12.76 3.94
CA LYS A 130 -4.16 12.93 4.53
C LYS A 130 -4.23 12.41 5.96
N ASP A 131 -3.88 11.13 6.17
CA ASP A 131 -3.79 10.53 7.49
C ASP A 131 -2.69 9.45 7.50
N PRO A 132 -1.64 9.58 8.35
CA PRO A 132 -0.60 8.56 8.47
C PRO A 132 -1.01 7.33 9.31
N TYR A 133 -2.22 7.27 9.88
CA TYR A 133 -2.72 6.17 10.73
C TYR A 133 -2.51 4.78 10.10
N PHE A 134 -3.06 4.54 8.91
CA PHE A 134 -2.93 3.25 8.22
C PHE A 134 -1.49 2.95 7.81
N ARG A 135 -0.73 3.98 7.42
CA ARG A 135 0.69 3.86 7.08
C ARG A 135 1.52 3.34 8.27
N ARG A 136 1.29 3.87 9.47
CA ARG A 136 2.01 3.48 10.69
C ARG A 136 1.68 2.05 11.13
N LYS A 137 0.38 1.70 11.20
CA LYS A 137 -0.04 0.30 11.46
C LYS A 137 0.55 -0.65 10.40
N TYR A 138 0.60 -0.24 9.12
CA TYR A 138 1.22 -1.02 8.05
C TYR A 138 2.72 -1.23 8.25
N GLU A 139 3.49 -0.21 8.60
CA GLU A 139 4.94 -0.34 8.79
C GLU A 139 5.30 -1.30 9.94
N THR A 140 4.61 -1.20 11.07
CA THR A 140 4.78 -2.13 12.21
C THR A 140 4.46 -3.57 11.81
N LEU A 141 3.44 -3.78 10.97
CA LEU A 141 3.08 -5.11 10.46
C LEU A 141 4.06 -5.59 9.38
N LYS A 142 4.54 -4.71 8.49
CA LYS A 142 5.51 -5.02 7.43
C LYS A 142 6.83 -5.50 8.03
N LYS A 143 7.35 -4.81 9.06
CA LYS A 143 8.57 -5.19 9.80
C LYS A 143 8.49 -6.61 10.39
N ARG A 144 7.31 -7.03 10.88
CA ARG A 144 7.13 -8.32 11.56
C ARG A 144 6.66 -9.49 10.66
N ARG A 145 5.95 -9.20 9.56
CA ARG A 145 5.24 -10.23 8.76
C ARG A 145 5.41 -10.11 7.24
N GLY A 146 6.13 -9.10 6.76
CA GLY A 146 6.33 -8.84 5.33
C GLY A 146 5.14 -8.16 4.64
N HIS A 147 5.39 -7.61 3.45
CA HIS A 147 4.47 -6.72 2.72
C HIS A 147 3.08 -7.32 2.48
N LYS A 148 2.99 -8.50 1.83
CA LYS A 148 1.70 -9.12 1.45
C LYS A 148 0.79 -9.37 2.66
N LYS A 149 1.35 -9.86 3.78
CA LYS A 149 0.59 -10.11 5.02
C LYS A 149 0.18 -8.80 5.71
N ALA A 150 1.01 -7.75 5.64
CA ALA A 150 0.70 -6.44 6.19
C ALA A 150 -0.48 -5.76 5.47
N ILE A 151 -0.53 -5.79 4.12
CA ILE A 151 -1.64 -5.21 3.34
C ILE A 151 -2.97 -5.91 3.66
N ILE A 152 -3.00 -7.25 3.70
CA ILE A 152 -4.22 -8.00 4.07
C ILE A 152 -4.69 -7.67 5.49
N ALA A 153 -3.76 -7.47 6.44
CA ALA A 153 -4.11 -7.05 7.80
C ALA A 153 -4.65 -5.61 7.87
N ILE A 154 -4.21 -4.70 7.00
CA ILE A 154 -4.81 -3.37 6.86
C ILE A 154 -6.19 -3.45 6.21
N ALA A 155 -6.36 -4.21 5.13
CA ALA A 155 -7.66 -4.45 4.50
C ALA A 155 -8.68 -5.03 5.50
N ARG A 156 -8.26 -5.97 6.37
CA ARG A 156 -9.10 -6.45 7.49
C ARG A 156 -9.47 -5.32 8.46
N LYS A 157 -8.50 -4.48 8.87
CA LYS A 157 -8.78 -3.35 9.77
C LYS A 157 -9.73 -2.32 9.16
N MET A 158 -9.63 -2.07 7.86
CA MET A 158 -10.57 -1.22 7.14
C MET A 158 -11.97 -1.85 7.14
N LEU A 159 -12.11 -3.13 6.79
CA LEU A 159 -13.41 -3.81 6.79
C LEU A 159 -14.10 -3.85 8.17
N VAL A 160 -13.34 -4.07 9.25
CA VAL A 160 -13.86 -4.02 10.62
C VAL A 160 -14.32 -2.60 10.97
N ALA A 161 -13.56 -1.56 10.59
CA ALA A 161 -13.99 -0.19 10.77
C ALA A 161 -15.25 0.15 9.96
N ILE A 162 -15.34 -0.29 8.70
CA ILE A 162 -16.54 -0.14 7.83
C ILE A 162 -17.78 -0.75 8.50
N TYR A 163 -17.67 -1.95 9.09
CA TYR A 163 -18.77 -2.59 9.82
C TYR A 163 -19.32 -1.69 10.94
N HIS A 164 -18.43 -1.16 11.79
CA HIS A 164 -18.83 -0.24 12.87
C HIS A 164 -19.38 1.09 12.34
N MET A 165 -18.78 1.66 11.29
CA MET A 165 -19.25 2.91 10.68
C MET A 165 -20.68 2.79 10.11
N ILE A 166 -21.05 1.64 9.53
CA ILE A 166 -22.41 1.40 9.02
C ILE A 166 -23.38 1.11 10.18
N ARG A 167 -22.96 0.33 11.18
CA ARG A 167 -23.80 -0.03 12.33
C ARG A 167 -24.11 1.17 13.24
N ASP A 168 -23.12 2.04 13.43
CA ASP A 168 -23.16 3.16 14.37
C ASP A 168 -23.43 4.51 13.66
N ASP A 169 -23.69 4.49 12.35
CA ASP A 169 -23.88 5.63 11.41
C ASP A 169 -22.91 6.81 11.65
N ALA A 170 -21.62 6.50 11.70
CA ALA A 170 -20.58 7.40 12.18
C ALA A 170 -19.35 7.48 11.26
N ASP A 171 -18.67 8.62 11.31
CA ASP A 171 -17.41 8.86 10.60
C ASP A 171 -16.25 7.99 11.14
N PHE A 172 -15.20 7.83 10.33
CA PHE A 172 -14.04 7.02 10.69
C PHE A 172 -13.20 7.67 11.80
N LEU A 173 -13.45 7.27 13.05
CA LEU A 173 -12.73 7.71 14.24
C LEU A 173 -12.15 6.52 15.02
N PRO A 174 -10.95 6.02 14.69
CA PRO A 174 -10.36 4.91 15.41
C PRO A 174 -9.88 5.33 16.81
N VAL A 175 -10.19 4.52 17.83
CA VAL A 175 -9.85 4.82 19.24
C VAL A 175 -8.35 5.12 19.43
N ASP A 176 -7.47 4.27 18.87
CA ASP A 176 -6.01 4.42 18.92
C ASP A 176 -5.43 5.62 18.14
N HIS A 177 -6.24 6.47 17.48
CA HIS A 177 -5.75 7.48 16.52
C HIS A 177 -4.68 8.38 17.12
N ARG A 178 -4.96 8.93 18.31
CA ARG A 178 -4.10 9.86 19.04
C ARG A 178 -2.76 9.23 19.40
N GLU A 179 -2.77 8.03 20.00
CA GLU A 179 -1.54 7.34 20.41
C GLU A 179 -0.62 7.03 19.23
N ILE A 180 -1.21 6.52 18.14
CA ILE A 180 -0.46 6.16 16.93
C ILE A 180 0.12 7.41 16.29
N ILE A 181 -0.60 8.53 16.30
CA ILE A 181 -0.10 9.82 15.77
C ILE A 181 0.96 10.44 16.70
N GLN A 182 0.80 10.38 18.01
CA GLN A 182 1.75 10.94 18.98
C GLN A 182 3.08 10.17 19.02
N ASN A 183 3.05 8.84 18.85
CA ASN A 183 4.23 7.97 18.84
C ASN A 183 5.27 8.26 17.73
N THR A 184 5.05 9.21 16.82
CA THR A 184 6.15 9.71 15.95
C THR A 184 7.09 10.70 16.62
N LYS A 185 6.68 11.36 17.71
CA LYS A 185 7.56 12.33 18.41
C LYS A 185 8.60 11.64 19.32
N THR A 186 8.43 10.34 19.59
CA THR A 186 9.18 9.57 20.60
C THR A 186 10.17 8.55 20.04
N THR A 187 10.50 8.60 18.74
CA THR A 187 11.87 8.24 18.33
C THR A 187 12.84 9.33 18.81
N LYS A 188 13.08 9.36 20.13
CA LYS A 188 14.33 9.89 20.68
C LYS A 188 15.43 9.02 20.09
N GLY A 189 16.03 9.46 18.98
CA GLY A 189 17.28 8.87 18.53
C GLY A 189 18.32 8.95 19.65
N LEU A 190 19.33 8.08 19.58
CA LEU A 190 20.54 8.19 20.38
C LEU A 190 21.26 9.49 19.99
N ASN A 191 20.80 10.58 20.58
CA ASN A 191 21.41 11.90 20.52
C ASN A 191 22.14 12.10 21.83
N LEU A 192 23.37 12.60 21.77
CA LEU A 192 24.24 12.81 22.93
C LEU A 192 23.51 13.54 24.08
N LYS A 193 22.68 14.55 23.76
CA LYS A 193 21.88 15.29 24.76
C LYS A 193 20.84 14.42 25.49
N ASN A 194 20.20 13.48 24.79
CA ASN A 194 19.25 12.53 25.39
C ASN A 194 19.96 11.47 26.25
N VAL A 195 21.16 11.05 25.84
CA VAL A 195 21.98 10.09 26.59
C VAL A 195 22.50 10.72 27.88
N ILE A 196 23.04 11.94 27.81
CA ILE A 196 23.51 12.69 28.98
C ILE A 196 22.37 12.98 29.96
N ALA A 197 21.20 13.40 29.46
CA ALA A 197 20.05 13.63 30.33
C ALA A 197 19.60 12.34 31.06
N PHE A 198 19.66 11.19 30.38
CA PHE A 198 19.38 9.89 30.99
C PHE A 198 20.43 9.48 32.02
N LEU A 199 21.73 9.69 31.74
CA LEU A 199 22.81 9.40 32.68
C LEU A 199 22.75 10.28 33.93
N LYS A 200 22.42 11.58 33.79
CA LYS A 200 22.19 12.50 34.92
C LYS A 200 20.99 12.07 35.79
N ASP A 201 19.89 11.63 35.17
CA ASP A 201 18.70 11.12 35.87
C ASP A 201 18.96 9.80 36.62
N GLN A 202 19.96 9.01 36.19
CA GLN A 202 20.45 7.82 36.89
C GLN A 202 21.58 8.11 37.90
N GLY A 203 21.92 9.38 38.13
CA GLY A 203 22.93 9.78 39.13
C GLY A 203 24.38 9.53 38.72
N ALA A 204 24.70 9.46 37.42
CA ALA A 204 26.07 9.30 36.95
C ALA A 204 26.93 10.57 37.22
N ASP A 205 28.21 10.35 37.50
CA ASP A 205 29.18 11.39 37.86
C ASP A 205 29.46 12.34 36.67
N ASP A 206 29.69 13.63 36.95
CA ASP A 206 29.94 14.64 35.90
C ASP A 206 31.19 14.31 35.05
N ASP A 207 32.19 13.60 35.59
CA ASP A 207 33.36 13.14 34.82
C ASP A 207 33.02 11.98 33.87
N THR A 208 32.13 11.06 34.28
CA THR A 208 31.58 10.01 33.41
C THR A 208 30.80 10.62 32.24
N ILE A 209 30.07 11.71 32.49
CA ILE A 209 29.34 12.46 31.47
C ILE A 209 30.28 13.19 30.50
N ARG A 210 31.33 13.84 31.00
CA ARG A 210 32.39 14.45 30.17
C ARG A 210 33.11 13.43 29.29
N LEU A 211 33.40 12.24 29.81
CA LEU A 211 34.02 11.17 29.04
C LEU A 211 33.15 10.73 27.85
N VAL A 212 31.83 10.61 28.05
CA VAL A 212 30.87 10.30 26.99
C VAL A 212 30.79 11.43 25.95
N GLU A 213 30.83 12.70 26.38
CA GLU A 213 30.91 13.84 25.45
C GLU A 213 32.17 13.81 24.58
N VAL A 214 33.33 13.57 25.18
CA VAL A 214 34.64 13.51 24.48
C VAL A 214 34.69 12.32 23.51
N GLN A 215 34.30 11.12 23.94
CA GLN A 215 34.33 9.93 23.07
C GLN A 215 33.34 10.01 21.90
N CYS A 216 32.15 10.60 22.10
CA CYS A 216 31.17 10.77 21.03
C CYS A 216 31.43 11.96 20.08
N SER A 217 32.34 12.89 20.43
CA SER A 217 32.66 14.07 19.61
C SER A 217 33.98 13.97 18.83
N GLY A 218 34.76 12.90 19.04
CA GLY A 218 35.89 12.56 18.18
C GLY A 218 37.13 13.45 18.32
N LYS A 219 37.34 14.06 19.49
CA LYS A 219 38.63 14.70 19.84
C LYS A 219 39.30 13.95 20.97
N VAL A 220 40.46 13.36 20.68
CA VAL A 220 41.41 12.88 21.69
C VAL A 220 41.97 14.09 22.45
N PRO A 221 42.03 14.09 23.78
CA PRO A 221 42.71 15.14 24.52
C PRO A 221 44.23 14.96 24.39
N GLU A 222 44.92 15.97 23.86
CA GLU A 222 46.37 16.03 23.89
C GLU A 222 46.86 16.37 25.30
N THR A 223 47.71 15.52 25.86
CA THR A 223 48.57 15.84 27.01
C THR A 223 50.02 15.86 26.52
N ALA A 224 50.69 17.00 26.66
CA ALA A 224 52.09 17.15 26.26
C ALA A 224 53.04 16.52 27.29
N ASP A 225 54.11 15.85 26.84
CA ASP A 225 55.47 16.42 27.01
C ASP A 225 56.61 15.71 26.22
N ALA A 226 57.55 16.55 25.78
CA ALA A 226 58.98 16.34 25.49
C ALA A 226 59.56 15.07 24.77
N CYS A 227 59.97 15.31 23.51
CA CYS A 227 61.34 15.13 22.96
C CYS A 227 61.97 13.73 22.74
N GLY A 228 62.24 13.40 21.45
CA GLY A 228 63.20 12.37 21.03
C GLY A 228 63.39 12.34 19.49
N LYS A 229 64.60 12.62 18.99
CA LYS A 229 64.91 12.76 17.54
C LYS A 229 65.10 11.42 16.82
N ALA A 230 64.68 11.32 15.55
CA ALA A 230 65.56 11.09 14.38
C ALA A 230 64.78 10.96 13.04
N SER A 231 65.48 11.18 11.94
CA SER A 231 64.99 11.43 10.57
C SER A 231 65.23 10.27 9.57
N ALA A 232 64.43 10.22 8.49
CA ALA A 232 64.73 9.80 7.10
C ALA A 232 63.56 9.02 6.45
N ASP A 233 63.33 8.97 5.12
CA ASP A 233 63.53 9.93 4.01
C ASP A 233 62.81 9.34 2.77
N LYS A 234 62.06 10.14 1.98
CA LYS A 234 61.50 9.85 0.61
C LYS A 234 60.67 8.54 0.43
N GLU A 235 59.90 8.30 -0.63
CA GLU A 235 59.88 8.83 -2.00
C GLU A 235 58.46 8.71 -2.60
N ALA A 236 58.16 9.49 -3.65
CA ALA A 236 56.90 9.36 -4.41
C ALA A 236 57.07 8.42 -5.60
N LYS A 237 56.07 7.56 -5.90
CA LYS A 237 55.89 7.07 -7.27
C LYS A 237 54.46 6.68 -7.63
N GLU A 238 53.94 7.42 -8.58
CA GLU A 238 52.80 7.09 -9.44
C GLU A 238 53.11 5.85 -10.31
N LYS A 239 52.14 4.96 -10.49
CA LYS A 239 51.95 4.24 -11.76
C LYS A 239 50.55 3.62 -11.88
N GLN A 240 50.01 3.71 -13.10
CA GLN A 240 48.71 3.20 -13.51
C GLN A 240 48.74 1.68 -13.75
N SER A 241 47.60 1.01 -13.54
CA SER A 241 47.09 0.00 -14.48
C SER A 241 45.57 -0.11 -14.33
N ALA A 242 44.89 -0.55 -15.40
CA ALA A 242 43.44 -0.54 -15.50
C ALA A 242 42.84 -1.95 -15.63
N SER A 243 41.65 -2.13 -15.07
CA SER A 243 40.51 -2.84 -15.67
C SER A 243 39.24 -2.31 -14.99
N GLU A 244 38.34 -1.62 -15.71
CA GLU A 244 37.29 -2.19 -16.57
C GLU A 244 36.38 -3.17 -15.86
N CYS A 245 35.26 -2.64 -15.35
CA CYS A 245 33.90 -3.19 -15.52
C CYS A 245 32.85 -2.19 -14.98
N ALA A 246 32.70 -1.07 -15.67
CA ALA A 246 31.40 -0.38 -15.81
C ALA A 246 30.66 -1.08 -16.99
N ASP A 247 29.37 -0.94 -17.29
CA ASP A 247 28.16 -0.38 -16.67
C ASP A 247 26.96 -1.02 -17.44
N ALA A 248 25.65 -0.74 -17.30
CA ALA A 248 24.82 0.06 -16.40
C ALA A 248 23.40 -0.56 -16.43
N PHE A 249 22.51 -0.25 -15.47
CA PHE A 249 21.07 -0.39 -15.70
C PHE A 249 20.23 0.71 -15.02
N GLN A 250 19.97 1.76 -15.79
CA GLN A 250 18.77 2.60 -15.72
C GLN A 250 18.20 2.73 -17.16
N PRO A 251 17.08 3.45 -17.38
CA PRO A 251 15.73 2.99 -17.09
C PRO A 251 14.92 2.81 -18.39
N ILE A 252 13.81 2.06 -18.32
CA ILE A 252 12.96 1.81 -19.49
C ILE A 252 12.04 3.03 -19.76
N GLN A 253 12.07 3.55 -20.99
CA GLN A 253 11.05 4.45 -21.55
C GLN A 253 10.25 3.77 -22.68
N GLU A 254 9.08 4.33 -22.97
CA GLU A 254 8.13 3.85 -23.99
C GLU A 254 8.47 4.33 -25.42
N SER A 255 8.14 3.50 -26.41
CA SER A 255 8.06 3.77 -27.86
C SER A 255 7.57 2.45 -28.48
N VAL A 256 6.42 2.29 -29.15
CA VAL A 256 5.70 3.09 -30.16
C VAL A 256 6.54 3.37 -31.40
N ASN A 257 6.51 2.47 -32.39
CA ASN A 257 6.41 2.85 -33.80
C ASN A 257 6.11 1.66 -34.73
N GLY A 258 5.37 1.95 -35.80
CA GLY A 258 5.11 1.07 -36.95
C GLY A 258 5.09 1.92 -38.22
N SER A 259 6.16 1.81 -39.00
CA SER A 259 6.69 2.68 -40.08
C SER A 259 5.74 3.34 -41.11
N PRO A 260 6.21 4.43 -41.77
CA PRO A 260 5.58 5.02 -42.96
C PRO A 260 6.06 4.33 -44.26
N VAL A 261 5.27 4.44 -45.35
CA VAL A 261 5.69 4.16 -46.73
C VAL A 261 5.14 5.26 -47.67
N LEU A 262 5.88 5.57 -48.72
CA LEU A 262 5.76 6.78 -49.53
C LEU A 262 4.87 6.67 -50.79
N ILE A 263 4.60 7.84 -51.38
CA ILE A 263 3.76 8.13 -52.55
C ILE A 263 4.43 7.74 -53.88
N SER A 264 3.67 7.18 -54.83
CA SER A 264 3.51 7.70 -56.24
C SER A 264 3.09 6.63 -57.26
N GLY A 265 2.28 7.02 -58.25
CA GLY A 265 2.28 6.42 -59.59
C GLY A 265 0.94 5.91 -60.16
N SER A 266 0.33 6.75 -61.03
CA SER A 266 -0.73 6.43 -62.02
C SER A 266 -2.14 6.12 -61.52
#